data_AF-A0A9X5C5V0-F1
#
_entry.id   AF-A0A9X5C5V0-F1
#
_cell.length_a   1.000
_cell.length_b   1.000
_cell.length_c   1.000
_cell.angle_alpha   90.00
_cell.angle_beta   90.00
_cell.angle_gamma   90.00
#
_symmetry.space_group_name_H-M   'P 1'
#
loop_
_entity.id
_entity.type
_entity.pdbx_description
1 polymer ?
#
loop_
_entity_poly.entity_id
_entity_poly.type
_entity_poly.pdbx_seq_one_letter_code
_entity_poly.pdbx_strand_id
1 'polypeptide(L)'
;MNKVWSELNKTMQTQIKKKDTYKAGIDTLIHLRNQLMETLTSFNEKLSREDFDAIPFINADGYHSKTIAYSIWLIDYWCGKDIRGLIQMPFSRHWIMHIEASLRIKNKIHS
;
A
#
# COMPACT_ATOMS: atom_id res chain seq x y z
N MET A 1 -11.52 4.16 1.19
CA MET A 1 -10.64 3.53 0.20
C MET A 1 -10.33 4.53 -0.90
N ASN A 2 -9.06 4.74 -1.24
CA ASN A 2 -8.61 5.58 -2.34
C ASN A 2 -9.20 5.00 -3.63
N LYS A 3 -10.13 5.75 -4.22
CA LYS A 3 -10.90 5.31 -5.39
C LYS A 3 -9.98 5.06 -6.59
N VAL A 4 -8.93 5.87 -6.76
CA VAL A 4 -7.96 5.75 -7.86
C VAL A 4 -7.21 4.43 -7.77
N TRP A 5 -6.65 4.10 -6.60
CA TRP A 5 -5.90 2.85 -6.43
C TRP A 5 -6.79 1.61 -6.55
N SER A 6 -8.02 1.69 -6.05
CA SER A 6 -9.00 0.62 -6.21
C SER A 6 -9.31 0.36 -7.69
N GLU A 7 -9.54 1.40 -8.49
CA GLU A 7 -9.83 1.25 -9.92
C GLU A 7 -8.60 0.80 -10.73
N LEU A 8 -7.40 1.31 -10.41
CA LEU A 8 -6.15 0.83 -11.01
C LEU A 8 -5.93 -0.66 -10.74
N ASN A 9 -6.16 -1.12 -9.51
CA ASN A 9 -6.03 -2.53 -9.16
C ASN A 9 -7.05 -3.41 -9.89
N LYS A 10 -8.31 -2.97 -10.04
CA LYS A 10 -9.33 -3.69 -10.83
C LYS A 10 -8.98 -3.75 -12.32
N THR A 11 -8.52 -2.62 -12.86
CA THR A 11 -8.10 -2.50 -14.27
C THR A 11 -6.93 -3.43 -14.57
N MET A 12 -5.89 -3.37 -13.74
CA MET A 12 -4.72 -4.25 -13.84
C MET A 12 -5.13 -5.73 -13.77
N GLN A 13 -5.97 -6.12 -12.82
CA GLN A 13 -6.48 -7.50 -12.69
C GLN A 13 -7.24 -7.97 -13.94
N THR A 14 -7.89 -7.08 -14.66
CA THR A 14 -8.62 -7.40 -15.89
C THR A 14 -7.66 -7.56 -17.07
N GLN A 15 -6.65 -6.70 -17.18
CA GLN A 15 -5.67 -6.69 -18.27
C GLN A 15 -4.71 -7.89 -18.23
N ILE A 16 -4.22 -8.28 -17.05
CA ILE A 16 -3.28 -9.42 -16.94
C ILE A 16 -3.91 -10.77 -17.28
N LYS A 17 -5.25 -10.86 -17.32
CA LYS A 17 -5.97 -12.09 -17.65
C LYS A 17 -6.05 -12.39 -19.14
N LYS A 18 -5.76 -11.40 -20.01
CA LYS A 18 -5.82 -11.57 -21.46
C LYS A 18 -4.47 -11.31 -22.09
N LYS A 19 -4.10 -12.14 -23.08
CA LYS A 19 -2.78 -12.08 -23.73
C LYS A 19 -2.54 -10.76 -24.48
N ASP A 20 -3.57 -10.22 -25.12
CA ASP A 20 -3.58 -8.96 -25.87
C ASP A 20 -3.37 -7.73 -24.98
N THR A 21 -3.86 -7.77 -23.73
CA THR A 21 -3.77 -6.67 -22.78
C THR A 21 -2.73 -6.89 -21.68
N TYR A 22 -2.01 -8.01 -21.71
CA TYR A 22 -1.03 -8.38 -20.68
C TYR A 22 0.03 -7.31 -20.45
N LYS A 23 0.62 -6.77 -21.53
CA LYS A 23 1.65 -5.71 -21.45
C LYS A 23 1.11 -4.44 -20.79
N ALA A 24 -0.09 -3.99 -21.20
CA ALA A 24 -0.77 -2.86 -20.57
C ALA A 24 -1.11 -3.13 -19.09
N GLY A 25 -1.39 -4.39 -18.73
CA GLY A 25 -1.56 -4.82 -17.35
C GLY A 25 -0.29 -4.66 -16.52
N ILE A 26 0.88 -4.99 -17.08
CA ILE A 26 2.18 -4.73 -16.44
C ILE A 26 2.42 -3.23 -16.26
N ASP A 27 2.16 -2.41 -17.28
CA ASP A 27 2.33 -0.95 -17.18
C ASP A 27 1.40 -0.36 -16.09
N THR A 28 0.15 -0.82 -16.02
CA THR A 28 -0.81 -0.40 -15.00
C THR A 28 -0.38 -0.86 -13.59
N LEU A 29 0.19 -2.06 -13.47
CA LEU A 29 0.76 -2.54 -12.21
C LEU A 29 1.92 -1.66 -11.76
N ILE A 30 2.86 -1.35 -12.65
CA ILE A 30 4.02 -0.49 -12.37
C ILE A 30 3.54 0.90 -11.95
N HIS A 31 2.57 1.49 -12.67
CA HIS A 31 2.00 2.78 -12.33
C HIS A 31 1.38 2.80 -10.92
N LEU A 32 0.56 1.80 -10.59
CA LEU A 32 -0.01 1.66 -9.25
C LEU A 32 1.09 1.51 -8.19
N ARG A 33 2.13 0.70 -8.46
CA ARG A 33 3.25 0.50 -7.53
C ARG A 33 4.03 1.78 -7.28
N ASN A 34 4.29 2.58 -8.32
CA ASN A 34 4.98 3.86 -8.18
C ASN A 34 4.19 4.82 -7.27
N GLN A 35 2.87 4.95 -7.46
CA GLN A 35 2.06 5.80 -6.59
C GLN A 35 2.08 5.36 -5.11
N LEU A 36 2.06 4.05 -4.86
CA LEU A 36 2.13 3.50 -3.51
C LEU A 36 3.52 3.75 -2.89
N MET A 37 4.60 3.59 -3.66
CA MET A 37 5.98 3.84 -3.22
C MET A 37 6.25 5.32 -2.97
N GLU A 38 5.75 6.22 -3.81
CA GLU A 38 5.82 7.67 -3.60
C GLU A 38 5.12 8.06 -2.29
N THR A 39 3.97 7.45 -2.00
CA THR A 39 3.26 7.70 -0.74
C THR A 39 4.09 7.25 0.46
N LEU A 40 4.67 6.04 0.42
CA LEU A 40 5.55 5.53 1.47
C LEU A 40 6.79 6.42 1.67
N THR A 41 7.42 6.84 0.58
CA THR A 41 8.60 7.72 0.63
C THR A 41 8.24 9.07 1.27
N SER A 42 7.06 9.61 0.95
CA SER A 42 6.59 10.87 1.54
C SER A 42 6.36 10.80 3.05
N PHE A 43 6.22 9.60 3.64
CA PHE A 43 6.13 9.47 5.09
C PHE A 43 7.45 9.79 5.77
N ASN A 44 8.59 9.35 5.21
CA ASN A 44 9.91 9.65 5.76
C ASN A 44 10.22 11.17 5.74
N GLU A 45 9.68 11.90 4.78
CA GLU A 45 9.86 13.35 4.69
C GLU A 45 8.94 14.13 5.63
N LYS A 46 7.77 13.59 5.95
CA LYS A 46 6.66 14.34 6.58
C LYS A 46 6.36 13.91 8.00
N LEU A 47 6.88 12.77 8.45
CA LEU A 47 6.58 12.18 9.75
C LEU A 47 7.84 12.13 10.61
N SER A 48 7.65 12.42 11.90
CA SER A 48 8.65 12.24 12.95
C SER A 48 8.69 10.78 13.41
N ARG A 49 9.72 10.42 14.19
CA ARG A 49 9.84 9.06 14.74
C ARG A 49 8.66 8.73 15.67
N GLU A 50 8.18 9.71 16.42
CA GLU A 50 7.04 9.59 17.33
C GLU A 50 5.75 9.26 16.57
N ASP A 51 5.58 9.80 15.35
CA ASP A 51 4.43 9.50 14.49
C ASP A 51 4.44 8.04 14.00
N PHE A 52 5.63 7.45 13.80
CA PHE A 52 5.76 6.05 13.40
C PHE A 52 5.37 5.08 14.52
N ASP A 53 5.57 5.48 15.78
CA ASP A 53 5.29 4.69 16.98
C ASP A 53 3.87 4.91 17.53
N ALA A 54 3.16 5.95 17.06
CA ALA A 54 1.83 6.30 17.53
C ALA A 54 0.75 5.23 17.19
N ILE A 55 -0.14 4.98 18.16
CA ILE A 55 -1.30 4.08 18.02
C ILE A 55 -2.60 4.82 18.38
N PRO A 56 -3.10 5.73 17.51
CA PRO A 56 -4.27 6.54 17.82
C PRO A 56 -5.59 5.75 17.82
N PHE A 57 -5.59 4.49 17.37
CA PHE A 57 -6.78 3.64 17.27
C PHE A 57 -6.63 2.30 18.03
N ILE A 58 -6.12 2.36 19.26
CA ILE A 58 -5.66 1.20 20.05
C ILE A 58 -6.71 0.08 20.28
N ASN A 59 -8.01 0.35 20.05
CA ASN A 59 -9.12 -0.60 20.18
C ASN A 59 -10.02 -0.69 18.95
N ALA A 60 -9.61 -0.16 17.80
CA ALA A 60 -10.43 -0.22 16.59
C ALA A 60 -10.28 -1.58 15.88
N ASP A 61 -11.35 -2.05 15.24
CA ASP A 61 -11.27 -3.24 14.39
C ASP A 61 -10.62 -2.89 13.04
N GLY A 62 -9.55 -3.61 12.69
CA GLY A 62 -8.88 -3.52 11.38
C GLY A 62 -7.45 -3.00 11.43
N TYR A 63 -6.83 -2.82 10.25
CA TYR A 63 -5.39 -2.55 10.10
C TYR A 63 -4.90 -1.23 10.70
N HIS A 64 -5.79 -0.24 10.85
CA HIS A 64 -5.47 1.07 11.43
C HIS A 64 -5.33 1.04 12.96
N SER A 65 -5.59 -0.10 13.60
CA SER A 65 -5.30 -0.33 15.03
C SER A 65 -3.82 -0.54 15.33
N LYS A 66 -2.97 -0.64 14.30
CA LYS A 66 -1.51 -0.84 14.41
C LYS A 66 -0.76 0.46 14.10
N THR A 67 0.54 0.46 14.36
CA THR A 67 1.42 1.59 14.04
C THR A 67 1.70 1.71 12.54
N ILE A 68 2.16 2.89 12.11
CA ILE A 68 2.69 3.09 10.75
C ILE A 68 3.93 2.21 10.56
N ALA A 69 4.83 2.16 11.55
CA ALA A 69 6.03 1.32 11.50
C ALA A 69 5.71 -0.17 11.26
N TYR A 70 4.70 -0.72 11.94
CA TYR A 70 4.27 -2.10 11.75
C TYR A 70 3.77 -2.35 10.32
N SER A 71 3.01 -1.40 9.78
CA SER A 71 2.45 -1.50 8.43
C SER A 71 3.54 -1.47 7.35
N ILE A 72 4.55 -0.61 7.51
CA ILE A 72 5.72 -0.55 6.62
C ILE A 72 6.58 -1.80 6.75
N TRP A 73 6.87 -2.24 7.97
CA TRP A 73 7.62 -3.47 8.19
C TRP A 73 6.96 -4.67 7.51
N LEU A 74 5.63 -4.77 7.59
CA LEU A 74 4.90 -5.85 6.94
C LEU A 74 5.02 -5.75 5.42
N ILE A 75 4.93 -4.54 4.86
CA ILE A 75 5.17 -4.28 3.44
C ILE A 75 6.57 -4.78 3.03
N ASP A 76 7.62 -4.37 3.76
CA ASP A 76 9.02 -4.74 3.46
C ASP A 76 9.28 -6.23 3.61
N TYR A 77 8.76 -6.84 4.68
CA TYR A 77 8.84 -8.28 4.92
C TYR A 77 8.27 -9.10 3.75
N TRP A 78 7.17 -8.63 3.16
CA TRP A 78 6.57 -9.26 2.01
C TRP A 78 7.29 -8.94 0.70
N CYS A 79 7.89 -7.74 0.57
CA CYS A 79 8.63 -7.31 -0.62
C CYS A 79 10.02 -7.94 -0.74
N GLY A 80 10.64 -8.32 0.38
CA GLY A 80 11.96 -8.97 0.42
C GLY A 80 11.99 -10.40 -0.12
N LYS A 81 10.84 -10.98 -0.50
CA LYS A 81 10.72 -12.36 -1.00
C LYS A 81 10.75 -12.40 -2.54
N ASP A 82 11.93 -12.19 -3.13
CA ASP A 82 12.29 -12.39 -4.55
C ASP A 82 11.34 -11.79 -5.65
N ILE A 83 11.80 -11.73 -6.90
CA ILE A 83 10.98 -11.25 -8.05
C ILE A 83 9.72 -12.13 -8.25
N ARG A 84 9.82 -13.42 -7.89
CA ARG A 84 8.74 -14.41 -7.98
C ARG A 84 7.67 -14.13 -6.93
N GLY A 85 8.01 -13.78 -5.69
CA GLY A 85 7.06 -13.42 -4.62
C GLY A 85 6.45 -12.03 -4.83
N LEU A 86 7.18 -11.09 -5.43
CA LEU A 86 6.65 -9.80 -5.90
C LEU A 86 5.54 -9.96 -6.96
N ILE A 87 5.66 -10.94 -7.86
CA ILE A 87 4.68 -11.23 -8.93
C ILE A 87 3.59 -12.22 -8.46
N GLN A 88 3.89 -13.15 -7.55
CA GLN A 88 2.98 -14.23 -7.11
C GLN A 88 2.16 -13.91 -5.86
N MET A 89 2.41 -12.82 -5.13
CA MET A 89 1.61 -12.50 -3.96
C MET A 89 0.16 -12.07 -4.31
N PRO A 90 -0.82 -12.33 -3.42
CA PRO A 90 -2.20 -11.89 -3.60
C PRO A 90 -2.33 -10.36 -3.41
N PHE A 91 -2.08 -9.69 -4.54
CA PHE A 91 -2.57 -8.42 -5.07
C PHE A 91 -2.40 -7.13 -4.25
N SER A 92 -2.02 -6.07 -4.99
CA SER A 92 -1.85 -4.66 -4.59
C SER A 92 -2.92 -4.11 -3.63
N ARG A 93 -4.08 -4.74 -3.52
CA ARG A 93 -5.08 -4.53 -2.47
C ARG A 93 -4.48 -4.54 -1.05
N HIS A 94 -3.56 -5.44 -0.71
CA HIS A 94 -2.99 -5.48 0.65
C HIS A 94 -2.15 -4.23 0.94
N TRP A 95 -1.37 -3.78 -0.04
CA TRP A 95 -0.59 -2.54 0.05
C TRP A 95 -1.50 -1.32 0.17
N ILE A 96 -2.56 -1.25 -0.66
CA ILE A 96 -3.58 -0.20 -0.59
C ILE A 96 -4.16 -0.13 0.83
N MET A 97 -4.49 -1.27 1.44
CA MET A 97 -5.05 -1.32 2.79
C MET A 97 -4.09 -0.77 3.86
N HIS A 98 -2.81 -1.14 3.82
CA HIS A 98 -1.80 -0.68 4.80
C HIS A 98 -1.45 0.80 4.63
N ILE A 99 -1.33 1.26 3.39
CA ILE A 99 -1.06 2.67 3.10
C ILE A 99 -2.26 3.54 3.50
N GLU A 100 -3.49 3.07 3.28
CA GLU A 100 -4.68 3.77 3.76
C GLU A 100 -4.79 3.82 5.28
N ALA A 101 -4.45 2.73 5.97
CA ALA A 101 -4.39 2.71 7.42
C ALA A 101 -3.41 3.79 7.92
N SER A 102 -2.24 3.86 7.31
CA SER A 102 -1.21 4.87 7.61
C SER A 102 -1.69 6.30 7.35
N LEU A 103 -2.37 6.55 6.22
CA LEU A 103 -2.95 7.86 5.90
C LEU A 103 -4.02 8.30 6.91
N ARG A 104 -4.85 7.38 7.40
CA ARG A 104 -5.86 7.69 8.43
C ARG A 104 -5.22 8.05 9.77
N ILE A 105 -4.17 7.33 10.16
CA ILE A 105 -3.38 7.61 11.36
C ILE A 105 -2.77 9.01 11.25
N LYS A 106 -2.05 9.29 10.16
CA LYS A 106 -1.46 10.60 9.88
C LYS A 106 -2.48 11.73 9.98
N ASN A 107 -3.61 11.62 9.27
CA ASN A 107 -4.63 12.67 9.26
C ASN A 107 -5.26 12.89 10.63
N LYS A 108 -5.27 11.89 11.52
CA LYS A 108 -5.79 12.02 12.88
C LYS A 108 -4.78 12.69 13.81
N ILE A 109 -3.48 12.46 13.62
CA ILE A 109 -2.40 13.05 14.41
C ILE A 109 -2.22 14.54 14.09
N HIS A 110 -2.25 14.91 12.81
CA HIS A 110 -2.07 16.30 12.37
C HIS A 110 -3.41 17.03 12.11
N SER A 111 -4.48 16.60 12.80
CA SER A 111 -5.80 17.24 12.80
C SER A 111 -5.90 18.33 13.84
#